data_AF-A0A821GH78-F1
#
_entry.id   AF-A0A821GH78-F1
#
_cell.length_a   1.000
_cell.length_b   1.000
_cell.length_c   1.000
_cell.angle_alpha   90.00
_cell.angle_beta   90.00
_cell.angle_gamma   90.00
#
_symmetry.space_group_name_H-M   'P 1'
#
loop_
_entity.id
_entity.type
_entity.pdbx_description
1 polymer ?
#
loop_
_entity_poly.entity_id
_entity_poly.type
_entity_poly.pdbx_seq_one_letter_code
_entity_poly.pdbx_strand_id
1 'polypeptide(L)' 'ELCRYGASELHSISAFIGGCCAQEAIKLITHQYTPVDNVLVYNGIRQSANVFKL' A
#
# COMPACT_ATOMS: atom_id res chain seq x y z
N GLU A 1 14.70 9.81 9.70
CA GLU A 1 13.37 9.89 9.07
C GLU A 1 12.27 9.23 9.88
N LEU A 2 12.45 7.99 10.36
CA LEU A 2 11.45 7.31 11.19
C LEU A 2 11.08 8.07 12.48
N CYS A 3 12.06 8.59 13.23
CA CYS A 3 11.79 9.43 14.41
C CYS A 3 11.13 10.77 14.06
N ARG A 4 11.40 11.31 12.85
CA ARG A 4 10.79 12.54 12.35
C ARG A 4 9.31 12.33 11.99
N TYR A 5 9.00 11.16 11.43
CA TYR A 5 7.63 10.74 11.18
C TYR A 5 6.82 10.57 12.47
N GLY A 6 7.48 10.12 13.55
CA GLY A 6 6.89 10.10 14.89
C GLY A 6 5.65 9.22 15.02
N ALA A 7 5.58 8.13 14.24
CA ALA A 7 4.40 7.26 14.14
C ALA A 7 3.09 8.01 13.80
N SER A 8 3.19 9.14 13.11
CA SER A 8 2.02 9.86 12.60
C SER A 8 1.23 9.01 11.59
N GLU A 9 0.05 9.46 11.18
CA GLU A 9 -0.70 8.86 10.08
C GLU A 9 -1.11 9.98 9.13
N LEU A 10 -0.37 10.13 8.04
CA LEU A 10 -0.61 11.19 7.08
C LEU A 10 -1.80 10.84 6.20
N HIS A 11 -2.83 11.69 6.20
CA HIS A 11 -4.08 11.45 5.47
C HIS A 11 -3.85 11.05 4.00
N SER A 12 -2.93 11.71 3.30
CA SER A 12 -2.62 11.39 1.89
C SER A 12 -1.99 10.00 1.72
N ILE A 13 -1.14 9.57 2.65
CA ILE A 13 -0.54 8.22 2.64
C ILE A 13 -1.60 7.18 2.97
N SER A 14 -2.41 7.42 4.00
CA SER A 14 -3.51 6.52 4.37
C SER A 14 -4.55 6.39 3.26
N ALA A 15 -4.89 7.49 2.56
CA ALA A 15 -5.81 7.47 1.43
C ALA A 15 -5.26 6.63 0.26
N PHE A 16 -3.97 6.79 -0.06
CA PHE A 16 -3.31 6.01 -1.10
C PHE A 16 -3.30 4.51 -0.78
N ILE A 17 -2.86 4.15 0.43
CA ILE A 17 -2.82 2.75 0.88
C ILE A 17 -4.23 2.17 0.96
N GLY A 18 -5.20 2.92 1.49
CA GLY A 18 -6.60 2.51 1.56
C GLY A 18 -7.20 2.20 0.18
N GLY A 19 -6.91 3.02 -0.83
CA GLY A 19 -7.32 2.75 -2.22
C GLY A 19 -6.70 1.47 -2.78
N CYS A 20 -5.42 1.23 -2.53
CA CYS A 20 -4.75 0.00 -2.95
C CYS A 20 -5.37 -1.23 -2.25
N CYS A 21 -5.52 -1.19 -0.93
CA CYS A 21 -6.14 -2.27 -0.15
C CYS A 21 -7.59 -2.54 -0.58
N ALA A 22 -8.38 -1.50 -0.85
CA ALA A 22 -9.76 -1.65 -1.32
C ALA A 22 -9.79 -2.38 -2.67
N GLN A 23 -8.90 -2.02 -3.60
CA GLN A 23 -8.83 -2.69 -4.89
C GLN A 23 -8.36 -4.14 -4.74
N GLU A 24 -7.35 -4.43 -3.91
CA GLU A 24 -6.94 -5.81 -3.63
C GLU A 24 -8.08 -6.64 -3.04
N ALA A 25 -8.89 -6.08 -2.14
CA ALA A 25 -10.08 -6.74 -1.62
C ALA A 25 -11.09 -7.05 -2.72
N ILE A 26 -11.35 -6.11 -3.64
CA ILE A 26 -12.24 -6.33 -4.80
C ILE A 26 -11.72 -7.47 -5.67
N LYS A 27 -10.41 -7.52 -5.94
CA LYS A 27 -9.80 -8.62 -6.73
C LYS A 27 -10.05 -9.98 -6.09
N LEU A 28 -9.87 -10.07 -4.78
CA LEU A 28 -10.10 -11.31 -4.02
C LEU A 28 -11.57 -11.72 -4.03
N ILE A 29 -12.49 -10.78 -3.79
CA ILE A 29 -13.94 -11.06 -3.71
C ILE A 29 -14.50 -11.48 -5.07
N THR A 30 -14.09 -10.79 -6.14
CA THR A 30 -14.64 -11.00 -7.48
C THR A 30 -13.95 -12.13 -8.24
N HIS A 31 -12.81 -12.61 -7.74
CA HIS A 31 -11.89 -13.49 -8.47
C HIS A 31 -11.49 -12.94 -9.86
N GLN A 32 -11.45 -11.62 -9.99
CA GLN A 32 -11.03 -10.92 -11.21
C GLN A 32 -9.70 -10.21 -10.96
N TYR A 33 -8.83 -10.23 -11.98
CA TYR A 33 -7.45 -9.75 -11.92
C TYR A 33 -6.54 -10.57 -10.99
N THR A 34 -5.25 -10.25 -11.00
CA THR A 34 -4.23 -10.90 -10.16
C THR A 34 -3.90 -10.03 -8.94
N PRO A 35 -4.07 -10.56 -7.71
CA PRO A 35 -3.62 -9.89 -6.49
C PRO A 35 -2.10 -9.72 -6.46
N VAL A 36 -1.64 -8.74 -5.70
CA VAL A 36 -0.23 -8.57 -5.37
C VAL A 36 0.26 -9.80 -4.59
N ASP A 37 1.43 -10.30 -4.95
CA ASP A 37 2.06 -11.43 -4.26
C ASP A 37 2.78 -10.95 -3.00
N ASN A 38 2.22 -11.26 -1.83
CA ASN A 38 2.81 -11.06 -0.50
C ASN A 38 2.82 -9.60 0.02
N VAL A 39 3.88 -8.81 -0.19
CA VAL A 39 4.03 -7.49 0.44
C VAL A 39 4.21 -6.37 -0.57
N LEU A 40 3.38 -5.32 -0.49
CA LEU A 40 3.57 -4.04 -1.18
C LEU A 40 4.15 -3.00 -0.21
N VAL A 41 5.27 -2.37 -0.57
CA VAL A 41 5.85 -1.26 0.18
C VAL A 41 5.78 0.01 -0.66
N TYR A 42 5.14 1.06 -0.11
CA TYR A 42 5.07 2.38 -0.72
C TYR A 42 5.95 3.39 0.03
N ASN A 43 6.78 4.12 -0.72
CA ASN A 43 7.58 5.23 -0.22
C ASN A 43 6.98 6.55 -0.71
N GLY A 44 6.24 7.23 0.18
CA GLY A 44 5.62 8.52 -0.12
C GLY A 44 6.59 9.69 -0.33
N ILE A 45 7.83 9.59 0.13
CA ILE A 45 8.86 10.63 -0.09
C ILE A 45 9.35 10.58 -1.54
N ARG A 46 9.49 9.38 -2.11
CA ARG A 46 9.97 9.16 -3.48
C ARG A 46 8.86 8.88 -4.48
N GLN A 47 7.60 8.80 -4.05
CA GLN A 47 6.45 8.42 -4.87
C GLN A 47 6.69 7.10 -5.62
N SER A 48 7.25 6.10 -4.93
CA SER A 48 7.62 4.81 -5.53
C SER A 48 7.03 3.65 -4.74
N ALA A 49 6.54 2.62 -5.43
CA ALA A 49 6.02 1.39 -4.84
C ALA A 49 6.76 0.16 -5.39
N ASN A 50 7.04 -0.82 -4.53
CA ASN A 50 7.67 -2.09 -4.91
C ASN A 50 6.97 -3.26 -4.22
N VAL A 51 6.91 -4.40 -4.90
CA VAL A 51 6.36 -5.65 -4.40
C VAL A 51 7.49 -6.60 -4.03
N PHE A 52 7.39 -7.22 -2.86
CA PHE A 52 8.37 -8.17 -2.35
C PHE A 52 7.70 -9.49 -1.98
N LYS A 53 8.36 -10.58 -2.33
CA LYS A 53 8.05 -11.91 -1.83
C LYS A 53 9.05 -12.24 -0.73
N LEU A 54 8.55 -12.32 0.50
CA LEU A 54 9.31 -12.69 1.69
C LEU A 54 9.33 -14.21 1.87
#